data_AF-A0A1G4VRG5-F1
#
_entry.id   AF-A0A1G4VRG5-F1
#
_cell.length_a   1.000
_cell.length_b   1.000
_cell.length_c   1.000
_cell.angle_alpha   90.00
_cell.angle_beta   90.00
_cell.angle_gamma   90.00
#
_symmetry.space_group_name_H-M   'P 1'
#
loop_
_entity.id
_entity.type
_entity.pdbx_description
1 polymer ?
#
loop_
_entity_poly.entity_id
_entity_poly.type
_entity_poly.pdbx_seq_one_letter_code
_entity_poly.pdbx_strand_id
1 'polypeptide(L)'
;MPKDIRVKFRDHFKVDVRTKDVNLFEEELNRKGVSYYVDAVPDVFSGSLVQYYLLNKDKEILETFSEGNEIIVLSECLEYPVFNEEQKFMHLYLKLVGVFILLLVALKIIDEVLRP
;
A
#
# COMPACT_ATOMS: atom_id res chain seq x y z
N MET A 1 21.66 7.84 -1.80
CA MET A 1 20.51 8.10 -2.68
C MET A 1 19.29 7.48 -2.01
N PRO A 2 18.32 8.27 -1.54
CA PRO A 2 17.15 7.77 -0.81
C PRO A 2 16.04 7.21 -1.73
N LYS A 3 16.38 6.93 -3.00
CA LYS A 3 15.55 6.20 -3.94
C LYS A 3 15.59 4.72 -3.58
N ASP A 4 14.69 4.29 -2.69
CA ASP A 4 14.63 2.91 -2.22
C ASP A 4 13.35 2.23 -2.71
N ILE A 5 13.50 1.25 -3.60
CA ILE A 5 12.38 0.46 -4.14
C ILE A 5 11.62 -0.28 -3.03
N ARG A 6 12.24 -0.51 -1.87
CA ARG A 6 11.60 -1.14 -0.71
C ARG A 6 10.43 -0.32 -0.17
N VAL A 7 10.35 0.98 -0.48
CA VAL A 7 9.19 1.82 -0.14
C VAL A 7 7.92 1.30 -0.81
N LYS A 8 8.01 0.83 -2.07
CA LYS A 8 6.87 0.27 -2.82
C LYS A 8 6.32 -1.04 -2.24
N PHE A 9 7.14 -1.78 -1.50
CA PHE A 9 6.77 -3.08 -0.91
C PHE A 9 6.40 -3.00 0.57
N ARG A 10 6.42 -1.79 1.14
CA ARG A 10 6.03 -1.50 2.52
C ARG A 10 4.73 -0.70 2.53
N ASP A 11 4.19 -0.45 3.71
CA ASP A 11 3.03 0.41 3.85
C ASP A 11 3.40 1.85 3.43
N HIS A 12 2.80 2.29 2.33
CA HIS A 12 3.18 3.49 1.60
C HIS A 12 1.95 4.22 1.07
N PHE A 13 2.12 5.52 0.84
CA PHE A 13 1.15 6.36 0.16
C PHE A 13 1.77 6.97 -1.09
N LYS A 14 0.90 7.42 -1.99
CA LYS A 14 1.27 8.04 -3.26
C LYS A 14 1.08 9.55 -3.18
N VAL A 15 1.98 10.27 -3.82
CA VAL A 15 1.96 11.72 -3.91
C VAL A 15 2.24 12.11 -5.35
N ASP A 16 1.30 12.83 -5.96
CA ASP A 16 1.53 13.43 -7.27
C ASP A 16 2.07 14.85 -7.12
N VAL A 17 3.25 15.08 -7.66
CA VAL A 17 3.97 16.37 -7.62
C VAL A 17 4.08 16.94 -9.02
N ARG A 18 3.82 18.24 -9.19
CA ARG A 18 4.03 18.89 -10.49
C ARG A 18 5.50 18.86 -10.90
N THR A 19 5.78 18.61 -12.17
CA THR A 19 7.15 18.50 -12.70
C THR A 19 7.98 19.76 -12.44
N LYS A 20 7.34 20.93 -12.40
CA LYS A 20 7.99 22.21 -12.08
C LYS A 20 8.52 22.29 -10.63
N ASP A 21 7.92 21.54 -9.71
CA ASP A 21 8.20 21.58 -8.28
C ASP A 21 9.01 20.34 -7.81
N VAL A 22 9.32 19.42 -8.72
CA VAL A 22 10.05 18.15 -8.45
C VAL A 22 11.40 18.38 -7.78
N ASN A 23 12.21 19.31 -8.29
CA ASN A 23 13.55 19.54 -7.74
C ASN A 23 13.48 20.00 -6.27
N LEU A 24 12.55 20.91 -5.98
CA LEU A 24 12.36 21.43 -4.63
C LEU A 24 11.80 20.35 -3.69
N PHE A 25 10.91 19.51 -4.20
CA PHE A 25 10.36 18.37 -3.46
C PHE A 25 11.45 17.33 -3.12
N GLU A 26 12.29 16.95 -4.09
CA GLU A 26 13.38 16.00 -3.83
C GLU A 26 14.44 16.56 -2.88
N GLU A 27 14.80 17.84 -2.98
CA GLU A 27 15.72 18.48 -2.03
C GLU A 27 15.19 18.46 -0.59
N GLU A 28 13.90 18.75 -0.40
CA GLU A 28 13.26 18.76 0.91
C GLU A 28 13.15 17.36 1.52
N LEU A 29 12.78 16.35 0.72
CA LEU A 29 12.80 14.96 1.14
C LEU A 29 14.21 14.51 1.55
N ASN A 30 15.23 14.89 0.76
CA ASN A 30 16.63 14.62 1.08
C ASN A 30 17.05 15.29 2.38
N ARG A 31 16.69 16.56 2.59
CA ARG A 31 17.02 17.32 3.81
C ARG A 31 16.42 16.69 5.07
N LYS A 32 15.19 16.19 4.96
CA LYS A 32 14.50 15.52 6.08
C LYS A 32 14.85 14.04 6.21
N GLY A 33 15.70 13.49 5.33
CA GLY A 33 16.10 12.09 5.35
C GLY A 33 14.98 11.11 5.01
N VAL A 34 13.93 11.57 4.32
CA VAL A 34 12.78 10.75 3.95
C VAL A 34 13.16 9.86 2.77
N SER A 35 12.87 8.56 2.90
CA SER A 35 13.07 7.61 1.81
C SER A 35 11.87 7.62 0.89
N TYR A 36 12.12 7.76 -0.42
CA TYR A 36 11.06 7.84 -1.43
C TYR A 36 11.38 6.93 -2.62
N TYR A 37 10.38 6.59 -3.42
CA TYR A 37 10.56 5.91 -4.69
C TYR A 37 9.79 6.64 -5.78
N VAL A 38 10.35 6.72 -6.99
CA VAL A 38 9.72 7.33 -8.16
C VAL A 38 9.61 6.25 -9.21
N ASP A 39 8.40 5.97 -9.70
CA ASP A 39 8.27 5.05 -10.83
C ASP A 39 8.71 5.76 -12.12
N ALA A 40 9.57 5.11 -12.90
CA ALA A 40 10.27 5.71 -14.03
C ALA A 40 9.37 5.99 -15.26
N VAL A 41 8.08 5.71 -15.16
CA VAL A 41 7.12 5.94 -16.24
C VAL A 41 6.21 7.09 -15.82
N PRO A 42 6.48 8.33 -16.24
CA PRO A 42 5.49 9.39 -16.14
C PRO A 42 4.28 8.91 -16.92
N ASP A 43 3.18 8.64 -16.21
CA ASP A 43 1.95 8.23 -16.84
C ASP A 43 1.56 9.34 -17.82
N VAL A 44 1.55 9.02 -19.12
CA VAL A 44 1.36 9.97 -20.22
C VAL A 44 0.00 10.69 -20.08
N PHE A 45 -0.91 10.10 -19.29
CA PHE A 45 -2.22 10.62 -18.95
C PHE A 45 -2.24 11.75 -17.91
N SER A 46 -1.21 11.91 -17.06
CA SER A 46 -1.27 12.80 -15.90
C SER A 46 -0.75 14.23 -16.11
N GLY A 47 -0.40 14.61 -17.34
CA GLY A 47 -0.14 16.01 -17.70
C GLY A 47 0.80 16.73 -16.71
N SER A 48 2.11 16.52 -16.82
CA SER A 48 3.14 17.21 -16.01
C SER A 48 3.06 16.99 -14.48
N LEU A 49 2.62 15.80 -14.05
CA LEU A 49 2.72 15.32 -12.68
C LEU A 49 3.67 14.11 -12.62
N VAL A 50 4.46 14.02 -11.54
CA VAL A 50 5.38 12.93 -11.23
C VAL A 50 4.92 12.27 -9.95
N GLN A 51 4.73 10.95 -10.00
CA GLN A 51 4.23 10.17 -8.86
C GLN A 51 5.37 9.68 -7.98
N TYR A 52 5.28 10.02 -6.69
CA TYR A 52 6.19 9.62 -5.64
C TYR A 52 5.51 8.63 -4.69
N TYR A 53 6.29 7.66 -4.23
CA TYR A 53 5.91 6.66 -3.23
C TYR A 53 6.66 6.98 -1.94
N LEU A 54 5.95 7.20 -0.85
CA LEU A 54 6.50 7.53 0.47
C LEU A 54 5.93 6.62 1.55
N LEU A 55 6.66 6.37 2.63
CA LEU A 55 6.20 5.50 3.71
C LEU A 55 5.14 6.22 4.57
N ASN A 56 4.09 5.51 4.99
CA ASN A 56 3.02 6.09 5.83
C ASN A 56 3.51 6.75 7.13
N LYS A 57 4.62 6.27 7.69
CA LYS A 57 5.27 6.88 8.87
C LYS A 57 5.71 8.34 8.65
N ASP A 58 5.97 8.70 7.39
CA ASP A 58 6.48 10.01 6.98
C ASP A 58 5.33 10.94 6.52
N LYS A 59 4.07 10.54 6.75
CA LYS A 59 2.87 11.31 6.36
C LYS A 59 2.77 12.66 7.07
N GLU A 60 3.01 12.71 8.38
CA GLU A 60 2.99 13.96 9.17
C GLU A 60 4.01 14.99 8.65
N ILE A 61 5.15 14.50 8.14
CA ILE A 61 6.22 15.34 7.57
C ILE A 61 5.74 16.04 6.29
N LEU A 62 4.84 15.39 5.56
CA LEU A 62 4.23 15.86 4.32
C LEU A 62 3.01 16.76 4.55
N GLU A 63 2.22 16.49 5.59
CA GLU A 63 1.14 17.40 6.00
C GLU A 63 1.72 18.77 6.40
N THR A 64 2.84 18.79 7.13
CA THR A 64 3.58 20.02 7.47
C THR A 64 4.16 20.72 6.21
N PHE A 65 4.34 19.99 5.11
CA PHE A 65 4.90 20.51 3.87
C PHE A 65 3.87 21.29 3.04
N SER A 66 2.61 20.84 3.04
CA SER A 66 1.50 21.48 2.32
C SER A 66 0.99 22.76 2.97
N GLU A 67 1.17 22.95 4.28
CA GLU A 67 0.76 24.20 4.96
C GLU A 67 1.71 25.37 4.69
N GLY A 68 2.97 25.11 4.32
CA GLY A 68 4.01 26.14 4.18
C GLY A 68 4.37 26.54 2.75
N ASN A 69 4.15 25.65 1.77
CA ASN A 69 4.50 25.88 0.37
C ASN A 69 3.32 25.48 -0.52
N GLU A 70 2.97 26.29 -1.52
CA GLU A 70 1.94 26.06 -2.56
C GLU A 70 2.23 24.85 -3.49
N ILE A 71 2.98 23.86 -3.00
CA ILE A 71 3.26 22.63 -3.72
C ILE A 71 1.98 21.82 -3.64
N ILE A 72 1.25 21.82 -4.76
CA ILE A 72 0.02 21.05 -4.94
C ILE A 72 0.43 19.57 -5.02
N VAL A 73 0.56 18.99 -3.83
CA VAL A 73 0.63 17.57 -3.57
C VAL A 73 -0.81 17.07 -3.65
N LEU A 74 -1.22 16.52 -4.79
CA LEU A 74 -2.42 15.68 -4.79
C LEU A 74 -2.02 14.38 -4.08
N SER A 75 -2.15 14.40 -2.76
CA SER A 75 -2.11 13.21 -1.94
C SER A 75 -3.44 12.50 -2.13
N GLU A 76 -3.56 11.72 -3.20
CA GLU A 76 -4.42 10.55 -3.11
C GLU A 76 -3.77 9.63 -2.08
N CYS A 77 -4.15 9.81 -0.81
CA CYS A 77 -4.07 8.77 0.20
C CYS A 77 -5.03 7.66 -0.25
N LEU A 78 -4.65 6.96 -1.30
CA LEU A 78 -5.04 5.58 -1.51
C LEU A 78 -4.33 4.82 -0.39
N GLU A 79 -4.89 4.90 0.83
CA GLU A 79 -4.84 3.74 1.70
C GLU A 79 -5.17 2.58 0.77
N TYR A 80 -4.27 1.61 0.64
CA TYR A 80 -4.55 0.40 -0.11
C TYR A 80 -5.26 -0.55 0.88
N PRO A 81 -6.60 -0.49 1.05
CA PRO A 81 -7.32 -1.51 1.82
C PRO A 81 -7.14 -2.89 1.16
N VAL A 82 -6.82 -2.91 -0.14
CA VAL A 82 -6.76 -4.13 -0.97
C VAL A 82 -5.80 -5.18 -0.41
N PHE A 83 -4.61 -4.79 0.07
CA PHE A 83 -3.63 -5.79 0.54
C PHE A 83 -4.00 -6.41 1.90
N ASN A 84 -4.65 -5.65 2.78
CA ASN A 84 -5.12 -6.15 4.08
C ASN A 84 -6.41 -6.94 3.96
N GLU A 85 -7.28 -6.59 3.01
CA GLU A 85 -8.51 -7.33 2.76
C GLU A 85 -8.23 -8.71 2.16
N GLU A 86 -7.30 -8.82 1.21
CA GLU A 86 -6.92 -10.12 0.63
C GLU A 86 -6.36 -11.09 1.69
N GLN A 87 -5.55 -10.62 2.63
CA GLN A 87 -5.09 -11.45 3.76
C GLN A 87 -6.23 -11.89 4.69
N LYS A 88 -7.21 -11.00 4.94
CA LYS A 88 -8.39 -11.33 5.76
C LYS A 88 -9.29 -12.35 5.07
N PHE A 89 -9.49 -12.21 3.75
CA PHE A 89 -10.23 -13.18 2.95
C PHE A 89 -9.53 -14.53 2.90
N MET A 90 -8.19 -14.56 2.78
CA MET A 90 -7.42 -15.80 2.82
C MET A 90 -7.57 -16.54 4.16
N HIS A 91 -7.53 -15.83 5.29
CA HIS A 91 -7.75 -16.43 6.60
C HIS A 91 -9.18 -16.95 6.78
N LEU A 92 -10.18 -16.21 6.30
CA LEU A 92 -11.58 -16.63 6.34
C LEU A 92 -11.81 -17.88 5.49
N TYR A 93 -11.22 -17.92 4.29
CA TYR A 93 -11.27 -19.07 3.39
C TYR A 93 -10.64 -20.31 4.03
N LEU A 94 -9.44 -20.18 4.63
CA LEU A 94 -8.78 -21.29 5.33
C LEU A 94 -9.64 -21.85 6.46
N LYS A 95 -10.30 -20.97 7.22
CA LYS A 95 -11.20 -21.35 8.32
C LYS A 95 -12.43 -22.11 7.81
N LEU A 96 -13.03 -21.66 6.71
CA LEU A 96 -14.17 -22.36 6.08
C LEU A 96 -13.77 -23.75 5.60
N VAL A 97 -12.64 -23.87 4.91
CA VAL A 97 -12.12 -25.16 4.41
C VAL A 97 -11.87 -26.12 5.58
N GLY A 98 -11.26 -25.62 6.66
CA GLY A 98 -11.03 -26.42 7.87
C GLY A 98 -12.33 -26.96 8.48
N VAL A 99 -13.36 -26.11 8.62
CA VAL A 99 -14.68 -26.54 9.11
C VAL A 99 -15.31 -27.58 8.18
N PHE A 100 -15.21 -27.39 6.87
CA PHE A 100 -15.77 -28.31 5.89
C PHE A 100 -15.13 -29.70 5.95
N ILE A 101 -13.80 -29.77 6.05
CA ILE A 101 -13.07 -31.04 6.24
C ILE A 101 -13.51 -31.74 7.52
N LEU A 102 -13.65 -30.98 8.61
CA LEU A 102 -14.07 -31.53 9.91
C LEU A 102 -15.48 -32.14 9.83
N LEU A 103 -16.39 -31.49 9.09
CA LEU A 103 -17.75 -31.96 8.84
C LEU A 103 -17.78 -33.24 8.01
N LEU A 104 -16.94 -33.34 6.97
CA LEU A 104 -16.81 -34.56 6.17
C LEU A 104 -16.27 -35.74 6.98
N VAL A 105 -15.28 -35.49 7.84
CA VAL A 105 -14.72 -36.52 8.74
C VAL A 105 -15.77 -36.96 9.76
N ALA A 106 -16.51 -36.03 10.35
CA ALA A 106 -17.60 -36.36 11.28
C ALA A 106 -18.68 -37.22 10.61
N LEU A 107 -19.10 -36.87 9.39
CA LEU A 107 -20.07 -37.66 8.62
C LEU A 107 -19.55 -39.07 8.32
N LYS A 108 -18.28 -39.19 7.93
CA LYS A 108 -17.63 -40.49 7.70
C LYS A 108 -17.63 -41.38 8.95
N ILE A 109 -17.32 -40.81 10.11
CA ILE A 109 -17.32 -41.54 11.39
C ILE A 109 -18.74 -41.97 11.75
N ILE A 110 -19.73 -41.09 11.57
CA ILE A 110 -21.13 -41.42 11.85
C ILE A 110 -21.63 -42.53 10.92
N ASP A 111 -21.28 -42.48 9.63
CA ASP A 111 -21.66 -43.51 8.65
C ASP A 111 -21.06 -44.88 9.01
N GLU A 112 -19.78 -44.92 9.39
CA GLU A 112 -19.10 -46.14 9.85
C GLU A 112 -19.72 -46.69 11.15
N VAL A 113 -20.15 -45.81 12.06
CA VAL A 113 -20.78 -46.22 13.33
C VAL A 113 -22.23 -46.67 13.13
N LEU A 114 -22.97 -46.06 12.20
CA LEU A 114 -24.36 -46.46 11.90
C LEU A 114 -24.44 -47.71 11.02
N ARG A 115 -23.39 -48.03 10.27
CA ARG A 115 -23.32 -49.17 9.37
C ARG A 115 -22.06 -50.00 9.67
N PRO A 116 -22.02 -50.71 10.82
CA PRO A 116 -20.89 -51.56 11.18
C PRO A 116 -20.73 -52.76 10.25
#